data_AF-A0A9Q8X2X2-F1
#
_entry.id   AF-A0A9Q8X2X2-F1
#
_cell.length_a   1.000
_cell.length_b   1.000
_cell.length_c   1.000
_cell.angle_alpha   90.00
_cell.angle_beta   90.00
_cell.angle_gamma   90.00
#
_symmetry.space_group_name_H-M   'P 1'
#
loop_
_entity.id
_entity.type
_entity.pdbx_description
1 polymer ?
#
loop_
_entity_poly.entity_id
_entity_poly.type
_entity_poly.pdbx_seq_one_letter_code
_entity_poly.pdbx_strand_id
1 'polypeptide(L)'
;MMKIFIFNDLETGSYLDDKNVSTCKYSTLENEKDVLFVFPDQMLTHVNETEKYKKRANLEAKLINNSLTSSLNIDNNLNVLKCSLEKGNYFLINDKNLKIIKNLFQNFENDVQITSDVLFFSEIFKENINYLDNYYLNTNSQFLKFSKNALKVLKYKGSEFKKIVDNDLIKSINSQFDSYKLNTFNIGNLINFEKNKKYVFGLISVVVLINLIGIGNLINQTYKLNSFNEIILDLYEDLYPLEKPLNVEQEINEKIENLNLQESTVLKLIYKISSSKLKNGQLVDLHYSRELNKLEFEILFNNSSDEIIFLNEQAFEGNNFKKVSSRTDRGLVVTKFIYEF
;
A
#
# COMPACT_ATOMS: atom_id res chain seq x y z
N MET A 1 -5.94 -19.22 -35.45
CA MET A 1 -4.93 -19.35 -36.52
C MET A 1 -4.04 -18.13 -36.38
N MET A 2 -2.73 -18.32 -36.27
CA MET A 2 -1.82 -17.21 -35.98
C MET A 2 -1.79 -16.26 -37.18
N LYS A 3 -1.69 -14.96 -36.95
CA LYS A 3 -1.51 -13.92 -37.97
C LYS A 3 -0.10 -13.37 -37.81
N ILE A 4 0.49 -12.86 -38.88
CA ILE A 4 1.85 -12.33 -38.82
C ILE A 4 1.82 -10.86 -39.25
N PHE A 5 2.52 -10.01 -38.51
CA PHE A 5 2.74 -8.62 -38.88
C PHE A 5 4.24 -8.35 -38.91
N ILE A 6 4.79 -8.05 -40.09
CA ILE A 6 6.21 -7.75 -40.29
C ILE A 6 6.36 -6.24 -40.44
N PHE A 7 7.06 -5.60 -39.52
CA PHE A 7 7.26 -4.15 -39.56
C PHE A 7 8.17 -3.74 -40.73
N ASN A 8 7.68 -2.82 -41.57
CA ASN A 8 8.49 -2.12 -42.58
C ASN A 8 9.16 -0.88 -41.96
N ASP A 9 8.39 -0.18 -41.13
CA ASP A 9 8.82 0.91 -40.25
C ASP A 9 8.10 0.77 -38.90
N LEU A 10 8.13 1.77 -38.01
CA LEU A 10 7.45 1.69 -36.70
C LEU A 10 5.95 2.00 -36.73
N GLU A 11 5.37 2.29 -37.89
CA GLU A 11 3.96 2.63 -38.07
C GLU A 11 3.23 1.60 -38.95
N THR A 12 3.88 1.12 -40.01
CA THR A 12 3.32 0.28 -41.07
C THR A 12 4.11 -1.01 -41.25
N GLY A 13 3.44 -2.02 -41.79
CA GLY A 13 4.03 -3.33 -42.02
C GLY A 13 3.19 -4.20 -42.93
N SER A 14 3.79 -5.31 -43.36
CA SER A 14 3.10 -6.36 -44.09
C SER A 14 2.33 -7.24 -43.09
N TYR A 15 1.01 -7.24 -43.21
CA TYR A 15 0.09 -8.09 -42.47
C TYR A 15 -0.26 -9.31 -43.32
N LEU A 16 -0.05 -10.49 -42.75
CA LEU A 16 -0.28 -11.78 -43.39
C LEU A 16 -1.34 -12.55 -42.61
N ASP A 17 -2.40 -12.92 -43.32
CA ASP A 17 -3.39 -13.90 -42.89
C ASP A 17 -3.39 -15.12 -43.82
N ASP A 18 -4.22 -16.11 -43.50
CA ASP A 18 -4.26 -17.41 -44.17
C ASP A 18 -4.55 -17.35 -45.68
N LYS A 19 -5.01 -16.20 -46.18
CA LYS A 19 -5.48 -16.04 -47.56
C LYS A 19 -4.79 -14.89 -48.29
N ASN A 20 -4.43 -13.83 -47.58
CA ASN A 20 -4.03 -12.56 -48.15
C ASN A 20 -2.82 -11.96 -47.44
N VAL A 21 -2.11 -11.15 -48.20
CA VAL A 21 -1.15 -10.18 -47.68
C VAL A 21 -1.70 -8.80 -47.95
N SER A 22 -1.64 -7.93 -46.95
CA SER A 22 -1.91 -6.50 -47.13
C SER A 22 -0.90 -5.67 -46.35
N THR A 23 -0.71 -4.42 -46.75
CA THR A 23 0.03 -3.45 -45.95
C THR A 23 -0.96 -2.65 -45.12
N CYS A 24 -0.75 -2.59 -43.80
CA CYS A 24 -1.59 -1.80 -42.91
C CYS A 24 -0.77 -1.13 -41.80
N LYS A 25 -1.41 -0.24 -41.05
CA LYS A 25 -0.83 0.33 -39.83
C LYS A 25 -0.96 -0.67 -38.69
N TYR A 26 -0.01 -0.71 -37.76
CA TYR A 26 -0.12 -1.62 -36.60
C TYR A 26 -1.33 -1.27 -35.72
N SER A 27 -1.73 0.00 -35.65
CA SER A 27 -2.84 0.47 -34.83
C SER A 27 -4.21 -0.08 -35.25
N THR A 28 -4.36 -0.55 -36.50
CA THR A 28 -5.58 -1.22 -36.92
C THR A 28 -5.71 -2.64 -36.34
N LEU A 29 -4.65 -3.14 -35.68
CA LEU A 29 -4.56 -4.48 -35.11
C LEU A 29 -4.72 -4.49 -33.57
N GLU A 30 -5.05 -3.35 -32.94
CA GLU A 30 -5.16 -3.23 -31.47
C GLU A 30 -6.11 -4.27 -30.83
N ASN A 31 -7.16 -4.67 -31.55
CA ASN A 31 -8.15 -5.64 -31.08
C ASN A 31 -7.95 -7.05 -31.64
N GLU A 32 -6.93 -7.24 -32.48
CA GLU A 32 -6.68 -8.52 -33.12
C GLU A 32 -5.99 -9.48 -32.14
N LYS A 33 -6.47 -10.73 -32.13
CA LYS A 33 -5.89 -11.80 -31.32
C LYS A 33 -4.94 -12.64 -32.16
N ASP A 34 -4.00 -13.27 -31.48
CA ASP A 34 -3.05 -14.23 -32.08
C ASP A 34 -2.20 -13.64 -33.22
N VAL A 35 -1.80 -12.37 -33.11
CA VAL A 35 -0.86 -11.72 -34.04
C VAL A 35 0.56 -11.83 -33.50
N LEU A 36 1.46 -12.40 -34.30
CA LEU A 36 2.90 -12.37 -34.08
C LEU A 36 3.50 -11.14 -34.76
N PHE A 37 4.11 -10.27 -33.97
CA PHE A 37 4.77 -9.06 -34.46
C PHE A 37 6.26 -9.30 -34.66
N VAL A 38 6.72 -9.14 -35.90
CA VAL A 38 8.10 -9.40 -36.32
C VAL A 38 8.84 -8.06 -36.44
N PHE A 39 9.79 -7.83 -35.54
CA PHE A 39 10.61 -6.63 -35.51
C PHE A 39 11.94 -6.82 -36.24
N PRO A 40 12.54 -5.75 -36.78
CA PRO A 40 13.91 -5.81 -37.28
C PRO A 40 14.88 -6.27 -36.18
N ASP A 41 15.79 -7.19 -36.51
CA ASP A 41 16.78 -7.72 -35.56
C ASP A 41 17.68 -6.65 -34.92
N GLN A 42 17.85 -5.50 -35.56
CA GLN A 42 18.55 -4.34 -34.99
C GLN A 42 17.83 -3.75 -33.76
N MET A 43 16.52 -3.95 -33.63
CA MET A 43 15.73 -3.50 -32.48
C MET A 43 15.57 -4.59 -31.43
N LEU A 44 15.52 -5.85 -31.86
CA LEU A 44 15.28 -7.02 -31.03
C LEU A 44 16.22 -8.14 -31.50
N THR A 45 17.47 -8.12 -31.02
CA THR A 45 18.53 -8.97 -31.57
C THR A 45 18.39 -10.41 -31.08
N HIS A 46 18.23 -11.35 -32.01
CA HIS A 46 18.17 -12.78 -31.70
C HIS A 46 19.55 -13.33 -31.34
N VAL A 47 19.58 -14.11 -30.27
CA VAL A 47 20.73 -14.93 -29.88
C VAL A 47 20.25 -16.33 -29.49
N ASN A 48 21.03 -17.34 -29.85
CA ASN A 48 20.77 -18.72 -29.45
C ASN A 48 21.83 -19.17 -28.43
N GLU A 49 21.38 -19.80 -27.35
CA GLU A 49 22.23 -20.38 -26.32
C GLU A 49 21.65 -21.71 -25.83
N THR A 50 22.47 -22.76 -25.95
CA THR A 50 22.08 -24.16 -25.69
C THR A 50 22.68 -24.69 -24.40
N GLU A 51 23.69 -24.00 -23.83
CA GLU A 51 24.28 -24.38 -22.57
C GLU A 51 23.30 -24.20 -21.40
N LYS A 52 23.27 -25.19 -20.51
CA LYS A 52 22.41 -25.15 -19.31
C LYS A 52 23.13 -24.44 -18.16
N TYR A 53 22.54 -23.35 -17.71
CA TYR A 53 23.03 -22.59 -16.54
C TYR A 53 22.20 -22.88 -15.30
N LYS A 54 22.86 -23.14 -14.16
CA LYS A 54 22.18 -23.32 -12.86
C LYS A 54 21.47 -22.05 -12.38
N LYS A 55 22.00 -20.87 -12.72
CA LYS A 55 21.44 -19.56 -12.35
C LYS A 55 21.15 -18.75 -13.61
N ARG A 56 19.93 -18.25 -13.72
CA ARG A 56 19.49 -17.39 -14.83
C ARG A 56 20.38 -16.16 -15.01
N ALA A 57 20.77 -15.51 -13.91
CA ALA A 57 21.66 -14.33 -13.96
C ALA A 57 23.00 -14.61 -14.64
N ASN A 58 23.56 -15.83 -14.53
CA ASN A 58 24.83 -16.18 -15.17
C ASN A 58 24.69 -16.29 -16.69
N LEU A 59 23.56 -16.87 -17.14
CA LEU A 59 23.21 -16.94 -18.57
C LEU A 59 23.03 -15.52 -19.12
N GLU A 60 22.25 -14.69 -18.44
CA GLU A 60 21.99 -13.32 -18.89
C GLU A 60 23.29 -12.51 -18.97
N ALA A 61 24.15 -12.60 -17.96
CA ALA A 61 25.47 -11.96 -17.97
C ALA A 61 26.36 -12.46 -19.13
N LYS A 62 26.38 -13.76 -19.43
CA LYS A 62 27.12 -14.30 -20.58
C LYS A 62 26.60 -13.73 -21.90
N LEU A 63 25.29 -13.75 -22.11
CA LEU A 63 24.68 -13.27 -23.35
C LEU A 63 24.99 -11.78 -23.58
N ILE A 64 24.87 -10.97 -22.52
CA ILE A 64 25.22 -9.54 -22.56
C ILE A 64 26.71 -9.37 -22.87
N ASN A 65 27.59 -10.06 -22.14
CA ASN A 65 29.04 -9.93 -22.32
C ASN A 65 29.48 -10.33 -23.74
N ASN A 66 28.96 -11.43 -24.27
CA ASN A 66 29.26 -11.90 -25.62
C ASN A 66 28.87 -10.84 -26.66
N SER A 67 27.67 -10.25 -26.51
CA SER A 67 27.20 -9.17 -27.38
C SER A 67 28.12 -7.95 -27.32
N LEU A 68 28.47 -7.48 -26.12
CA LEU A 68 29.35 -6.34 -25.92
C LEU A 68 30.77 -6.55 -26.48
N THR A 69 31.31 -7.77 -26.43
CA THR A 69 32.60 -8.09 -27.06
C THR A 69 32.56 -8.09 -28.59
N SER A 70 31.37 -8.26 -29.19
CA SER A 70 31.18 -8.37 -30.64
C SER A 70 30.65 -7.09 -31.30
N SER A 71 30.22 -6.12 -30.50
CA SER A 71 29.58 -4.87 -30.92
C SER A 71 30.48 -3.66 -30.67
N LEU A 72 30.66 -2.80 -31.69
CA LEU A 72 31.28 -1.48 -31.54
C LEU A 72 30.33 -0.44 -30.89
N ASN A 73 29.05 -0.78 -30.72
CA ASN A 73 28.07 0.06 -30.04
C ASN A 73 27.95 -0.35 -28.57
N ILE A 74 28.50 0.52 -27.73
CA ILE A 74 28.54 0.45 -26.27
C ILE A 74 27.21 1.01 -25.75
N ASP A 75 26.11 0.28 -25.93
CA ASP A 75 24.90 0.55 -25.17
C ASP A 75 24.90 -0.39 -23.97
N ASN A 76 25.30 0.13 -22.81
CA ASN A 76 25.63 -0.67 -21.63
C ASN A 76 24.42 -1.32 -20.92
N ASN A 77 23.19 -0.98 -21.34
CA ASN A 77 21.98 -1.48 -20.71
C ASN A 77 21.21 -2.40 -21.66
N LEU A 78 21.73 -3.61 -21.84
CA LEU A 78 21.04 -4.68 -22.55
C LEU A 78 20.20 -5.51 -21.59
N ASN A 79 18.95 -5.75 -21.97
CA ASN A 79 18.05 -6.69 -21.32
C ASN A 79 17.99 -7.99 -22.11
N VAL A 80 17.82 -9.11 -21.40
CA VAL A 80 17.65 -10.44 -22.00
C VAL A 80 16.19 -10.88 -21.87
N LEU A 81 15.54 -11.12 -23.00
CA LEU A 81 14.17 -11.60 -23.07
C LEU A 81 14.18 -13.08 -23.48
N LYS A 82 13.61 -13.96 -22.65
CA LYS A 82 13.56 -15.41 -22.92
C LYS A 82 12.35 -15.77 -23.78
N CYS A 83 12.56 -16.48 -24.89
CA CYS A 83 11.46 -16.90 -25.76
C CYS A 83 10.63 -18.04 -25.15
N SER A 84 9.39 -18.17 -25.61
CA SER A 84 8.33 -18.94 -24.97
C SER A 84 8.46 -20.45 -25.16
N LEU A 85 9.10 -20.92 -26.25
CA LEU A 85 9.19 -22.34 -26.57
C LEU A 85 10.44 -23.03 -26.00
N GLU A 86 11.23 -22.31 -25.19
CA GLU A 86 12.44 -22.82 -24.51
C GLU A 86 13.47 -23.50 -25.44
N LYS A 87 13.49 -23.15 -26.74
CA LYS A 87 14.44 -23.70 -27.73
C LYS A 87 15.87 -23.14 -27.61
N GLY A 88 16.21 -22.55 -26.47
CA GLY A 88 17.47 -21.80 -26.29
C GLY A 88 17.50 -20.45 -27.02
N ASN A 89 16.36 -19.93 -27.48
CA ASN A 89 16.28 -18.62 -28.13
C ASN A 89 16.04 -17.49 -27.10
N TYR A 90 16.80 -16.42 -27.26
CA TYR A 90 16.69 -15.21 -26.46
C TYR A 90 16.75 -13.99 -27.36
N PHE A 91 16.23 -12.86 -26.86
CA PHE A 91 16.43 -11.56 -27.48
C PHE A 91 17.25 -10.65 -26.57
N LEU A 92 18.20 -9.94 -27.17
CA LEU A 92 18.90 -8.83 -26.57
C LEU A 92 18.28 -7.51 -27.04
N ILE A 93 17.93 -6.65 -26.08
CA ILE A 93 17.30 -5.36 -26.37
C ILE A 93 17.79 -4.29 -25.41
N ASN A 94 18.16 -3.12 -25.94
CA ASN A 94 18.51 -1.98 -25.09
C ASN A 94 17.25 -1.32 -24.49
N ASP A 95 17.42 -0.57 -23.41
CA ASP A 95 16.31 0.12 -22.74
C ASP A 95 15.52 1.06 -23.66
N LYS A 96 16.23 1.72 -24.60
CA LYS A 96 15.63 2.65 -25.55
C LYS A 96 14.64 1.95 -26.49
N ASN A 97 15.06 0.85 -27.11
CA ASN A 97 14.23 0.05 -28.01
C ASN A 97 13.10 -0.62 -27.24
N LEU A 98 13.37 -1.14 -26.03
CA LEU A 98 12.33 -1.73 -25.19
C LEU A 98 11.23 -0.71 -24.86
N LYS A 99 11.60 0.54 -24.56
CA LYS A 99 10.66 1.63 -24.34
C LYS A 99 9.85 1.96 -25.60
N ILE A 100 10.49 2.00 -26.76
CA ILE A 100 9.81 2.23 -28.05
C ILE A 100 8.77 1.12 -28.30
N ILE A 101 9.16 -0.15 -28.19
CA ILE A 101 8.27 -1.30 -28.41
C ILE A 101 7.09 -1.29 -27.41
N LYS A 102 7.36 -1.04 -26.12
CA LYS A 102 6.29 -0.93 -25.12
C LYS A 102 5.32 0.22 -25.40
N ASN A 103 5.83 1.37 -25.87
CA ASN A 103 5.00 2.52 -26.21
C ASN A 103 4.15 2.26 -27.47
N LEU A 104 4.65 1.50 -28.45
CA LEU A 104 3.87 1.10 -29.62
C LEU A 104 2.63 0.30 -29.20
N PHE A 105 2.80 -0.70 -28.35
CA PHE A 105 1.69 -1.56 -27.91
C PHE A 105 0.93 -1.03 -26.70
N GLN A 106 1.11 0.23 -26.32
CA GLN A 106 0.52 0.79 -25.10
C GLN A 106 -1.02 0.75 -25.08
N ASN A 107 -1.66 0.72 -26.25
CA ASN A 107 -3.12 0.66 -26.40
C ASN A 107 -3.65 -0.79 -26.46
N PHE A 108 -2.78 -1.79 -26.55
CA PHE A 108 -3.19 -3.18 -26.66
C PHE A 108 -3.58 -3.70 -25.26
N GLU A 109 -4.80 -4.19 -25.12
CA GLU A 109 -5.32 -4.68 -23.84
C GLU A 109 -4.67 -6.00 -23.38
N ASN A 110 -4.04 -6.74 -24.30
CA ASN A 110 -3.48 -8.07 -24.05
C ASN A 110 -1.97 -8.08 -24.28
N ASP A 111 -1.32 -9.06 -23.65
CA ASP A 111 0.06 -9.41 -23.97
C ASP A 111 0.23 -9.66 -25.48
N VAL A 112 1.32 -9.15 -26.04
CA VAL A 112 1.63 -9.24 -27.46
C VAL A 112 2.79 -10.20 -27.69
N GLN A 113 2.71 -11.05 -28.72
CA GLN A 113 3.81 -11.91 -29.11
C GLN A 113 4.73 -11.16 -30.06
N ILE A 114 6.02 -11.06 -29.71
CA ILE A 114 7.03 -10.41 -30.53
C ILE A 114 8.17 -11.38 -30.87
N THR A 115 8.73 -11.26 -32.07
CA THR A 115 9.93 -11.99 -32.49
C THR A 115 10.81 -11.10 -33.37
N SER A 116 12.05 -11.50 -33.60
CA SER A 116 12.92 -10.82 -34.57
C SER A 116 12.75 -11.41 -35.96
N ASP A 117 12.98 -10.60 -36.99
CA ASP A 117 12.96 -11.06 -38.37
C ASP A 117 13.98 -12.18 -38.65
N VAL A 118 15.16 -12.13 -38.01
CA VAL A 118 16.16 -13.21 -38.06
C VAL A 118 15.60 -14.53 -37.55
N LEU A 119 15.04 -14.56 -36.34
CA LEU A 119 14.48 -15.79 -35.77
C LEU A 119 13.30 -16.27 -36.63
N PHE A 120 12.39 -15.36 -36.98
CA PHE A 120 11.23 -15.64 -37.82
C PHE A 120 11.62 -16.32 -39.14
N PHE A 121 12.53 -15.73 -39.92
CA PHE A 121 12.94 -16.31 -41.19
C PHE A 121 13.74 -17.61 -41.04
N SER A 122 14.51 -17.76 -39.96
CA SER A 122 15.24 -19.01 -39.68
C SER A 122 14.32 -20.20 -39.41
N GLU A 123 13.13 -19.96 -38.86
CA GLU A 123 12.14 -21.02 -38.61
C GLU A 123 11.36 -21.42 -39.88
N ILE A 124 11.38 -20.58 -40.92
CA ILE A 124 10.68 -20.81 -42.19
C ILE A 124 11.62 -21.38 -43.25
N PHE A 125 12.83 -20.84 -43.34
CA PHE A 125 13.75 -21.08 -44.44
C PHE A 125 15.05 -21.71 -43.95
N LYS A 126 15.50 -22.74 -44.67
CA LYS A 126 16.81 -23.39 -44.45
C LYS A 126 17.89 -22.90 -45.39
N GLU A 127 17.53 -22.10 -46.39
CA GLU A 127 18.44 -21.57 -47.41
C GLU A 127 18.69 -20.08 -47.20
N ASN A 128 19.69 -19.54 -47.89
CA ASN A 128 19.96 -18.11 -47.90
C ASN A 128 18.85 -17.37 -48.62
N ILE A 129 18.29 -16.32 -48.01
CA ILE A 129 17.17 -15.58 -48.57
C ILE A 129 17.40 -14.08 -48.63
N ASN A 130 16.72 -13.41 -49.54
CA ASN A 130 16.60 -11.96 -49.57
C ASN A 130 15.13 -11.57 -49.43
N TYR A 131 14.84 -10.62 -48.53
CA TYR A 131 13.51 -10.06 -48.31
C TYR A 131 13.62 -8.55 -48.05
N LEU A 132 12.87 -7.74 -48.80
CA LEU A 132 12.83 -6.27 -48.70
C LEU A 132 14.23 -5.65 -48.51
N ASP A 133 15.17 -5.98 -49.41
CA ASP A 133 16.57 -5.54 -49.44
C ASP A 133 17.48 -5.99 -48.28
N ASN A 134 16.94 -6.75 -47.33
CA ASN A 134 17.72 -7.44 -46.31
C ASN A 134 18.10 -8.84 -46.79
N TYR A 135 19.31 -9.27 -46.45
CA TYR A 135 19.84 -10.58 -46.82
C TYR A 135 20.08 -11.39 -45.58
N TYR A 136 19.59 -12.62 -45.58
CA TYR A 136 19.69 -13.52 -44.46
C TYR A 136 20.52 -14.74 -44.87
N LEU A 137 21.65 -14.91 -44.20
CA LEU A 137 22.64 -15.94 -44.45
C LEU A 137 22.46 -17.05 -43.41
N ASN A 138 22.22 -18.27 -43.88
CA ASN A 138 22.26 -19.45 -43.03
C ASN A 138 23.69 -19.96 -42.91
N THR A 139 24.26 -19.95 -41.70
CA THR A 139 25.61 -20.45 -41.44
C THR A 139 25.62 -21.88 -40.86
N ASN A 140 24.50 -22.61 -40.94
CA ASN A 140 24.23 -23.91 -40.30
C ASN A 140 24.20 -23.89 -38.76
N SER A 141 24.83 -22.90 -38.12
CA SER A 141 24.76 -22.67 -36.66
C SER A 141 23.82 -21.53 -36.29
N GLN A 142 23.71 -20.51 -37.14
CA GLN A 142 22.88 -19.34 -36.92
C GLN A 142 22.45 -18.68 -38.24
N PHE A 143 21.32 -17.99 -38.19
CA PHE A 143 20.84 -17.16 -39.28
C PHE A 143 21.31 -15.72 -39.01
N LEU A 144 21.93 -15.07 -40.00
CA LEU A 144 22.51 -13.73 -39.84
C LEU A 144 21.95 -12.76 -40.85
N LYS A 145 21.58 -11.56 -40.39
CA LYS A 145 21.07 -10.48 -41.24
C LYS A 145 22.19 -9.56 -41.69
N PHE A 146 22.24 -9.29 -42.99
CA PHE A 146 23.20 -8.39 -43.62
C PHE A 146 22.51 -7.37 -44.52
N SER A 147 23.08 -6.17 -44.55
CA SER A 147 22.77 -5.20 -45.60
C SER A 147 23.46 -5.60 -46.91
N LYS A 148 22.94 -5.12 -48.04
CA LYS A 148 23.56 -5.30 -49.36
C LYS A 148 25.03 -4.88 -49.39
N ASN A 149 25.39 -3.81 -48.68
CA ASN A 149 26.77 -3.32 -48.64
C ASN A 149 27.68 -4.23 -47.81
N ALA A 150 27.20 -4.76 -46.69
CA ALA A 150 27.96 -5.70 -45.87
C ALA A 150 28.27 -6.99 -46.66
N LEU A 151 27.31 -7.51 -47.43
CA LEU A 151 27.55 -8.67 -48.29
C LEU A 151 28.63 -8.44 -49.36
N LYS A 152 28.67 -7.25 -49.97
CA LYS A 152 29.71 -6.91 -50.95
C LYS A 152 31.10 -6.99 -50.32
N VAL A 153 31.26 -6.52 -49.09
CA VAL A 153 32.54 -6.61 -48.35
C VAL A 153 32.90 -8.07 -48.08
N LEU A 154 31.92 -8.89 -47.71
CA LEU A 154 32.09 -10.33 -47.47
C LEU A 154 32.21 -11.15 -48.76
N LYS A 155 32.20 -10.52 -49.94
CA LYS A 155 32.32 -11.13 -51.28
C LYS A 155 31.24 -12.15 -51.64
N TYR A 156 30.09 -12.13 -50.96
CA TYR A 156 28.93 -12.92 -51.33
C TYR A 156 28.20 -12.28 -52.52
N LYS A 157 27.77 -13.10 -53.50
CA LYS A 157 26.94 -12.62 -54.61
C LYS A 157 25.47 -12.68 -54.24
N GLY A 158 24.70 -11.65 -54.59
CA GLY A 158 23.25 -11.63 -54.35
C GLY A 158 22.48 -12.78 -55.02
N SER A 159 23.02 -13.37 -56.09
CA SER A 159 22.46 -14.57 -56.74
C SER A 159 22.50 -15.82 -55.87
N GLU A 160 23.28 -15.83 -54.79
CA GLU A 160 23.36 -16.92 -53.82
C GLU A 160 22.21 -16.87 -52.80
N PHE A 161 21.32 -15.88 -52.92
CA PHE A 161 20.17 -15.67 -52.05
C PHE A 161 18.88 -15.80 -52.86
N LYS A 162 17.99 -16.66 -52.39
CA LYS A 162 16.65 -16.79 -52.96
C LYS A 162 15.82 -15.56 -52.59
N LYS A 163 15.27 -14.88 -53.60
CA LYS A 163 14.35 -13.76 -53.35
C LYS A 163 13.02 -14.29 -52.82
N ILE A 164 12.57 -13.74 -51.71
CA ILE A 164 11.30 -14.02 -51.05
C ILE A 164 10.40 -12.78 -51.17
N VAL A 165 9.13 -12.99 -51.49
CA VAL A 165 8.09 -11.97 -51.47
C VAL A 165 7.01 -12.33 -50.45
N ASP A 166 6.17 -11.37 -50.05
CA ASP A 166 5.17 -11.59 -49.00
C ASP A 166 4.26 -12.80 -49.25
N ASN A 167 3.89 -13.05 -50.51
CA ASN A 167 3.04 -14.21 -50.86
C ASN A 167 3.71 -15.57 -50.57
N ASP A 168 5.04 -15.65 -50.57
CA ASP A 168 5.77 -16.88 -50.22
C ASP A 168 5.61 -17.22 -48.72
N LEU A 169 5.32 -16.20 -47.89
CA LEU A 169 5.21 -16.33 -46.44
C LEU A 169 3.83 -16.81 -45.98
N ILE A 170 2.78 -16.69 -46.80
CA ILE A 170 1.41 -17.16 -46.45
C ILE A 170 1.42 -18.64 -46.02
N LYS A 171 2.26 -19.46 -46.67
CA LYS A 171 2.38 -20.90 -46.36
C LYS A 171 2.96 -21.18 -44.96
N SER A 172 3.64 -20.21 -44.37
CA SER A 172 4.31 -20.35 -43.06
C SER A 172 3.43 -19.96 -41.87
N ILE A 173 2.23 -19.42 -42.12
CA ILE A 173 1.29 -18.94 -41.09
C ILE A 173 0.85 -20.03 -40.11
N ASN A 174 0.87 -21.29 -40.57
CA ASN A 174 0.53 -22.45 -39.74
C ASN A 174 1.70 -23.00 -38.91
N SER A 175 2.89 -22.42 -39.03
CA SER A 175 4.05 -22.81 -38.25
C SER A 175 3.95 -22.25 -36.83
N GLN A 176 4.47 -23.01 -35.86
CA GLN A 176 4.64 -22.53 -34.50
C GLN A 176 5.97 -21.77 -34.38
N PHE A 177 5.88 -20.45 -34.20
CA PHE A 177 7.05 -19.59 -34.07
C PHE A 177 7.46 -19.41 -32.61
N ASP A 178 8.77 -19.40 -32.36
CA ASP A 178 9.29 -19.00 -31.07
C ASP A 178 9.27 -17.47 -30.92
N SER A 179 8.81 -17.00 -29.77
CA SER A 179 8.50 -15.59 -29.55
C SER A 179 8.58 -15.23 -28.08
N TYR A 180 8.73 -13.93 -27.79
CA TYR A 180 8.61 -13.38 -26.46
C TYR A 180 7.21 -12.82 -26.24
N LYS A 181 6.60 -13.14 -25.10
CA LYS A 181 5.32 -12.58 -24.69
C LYS A 181 5.55 -11.25 -23.97
N LEU A 182 5.38 -10.15 -24.69
CA LEU A 182 5.51 -8.80 -24.16
C LEU A 182 4.26 -8.40 -23.39
N ASN A 183 4.44 -8.06 -22.12
CA ASN A 183 3.41 -7.41 -21.32
C ASN A 183 3.27 -5.95 -21.75
N THR A 184 2.09 -5.59 -22.22
CA THR A 184 1.72 -4.24 -22.71
C THR A 184 1.21 -3.33 -21.59
N PHE A 185 1.02 -3.85 -20.38
CA PHE A 185 0.53 -3.09 -19.25
C PHE A 185 1.48 -1.93 -18.91
N ASN A 186 0.97 -0.72 -19.05
CA ASN A 186 1.65 0.51 -18.68
C ASN A 186 0.81 1.27 -17.65
N ILE A 187 1.35 1.41 -16.43
CA ILE A 187 0.71 2.16 -15.33
C ILE A 187 0.44 3.61 -15.73
N GLY A 188 1.26 4.20 -16.61
CA GLY A 188 1.03 5.55 -17.15
C GLY A 188 -0.28 5.69 -17.92
N ASN A 189 -0.82 4.60 -18.47
CA ASN A 189 -2.09 4.60 -19.21
C ASN A 189 -3.32 4.53 -18.29
N LEU A 190 -3.18 4.14 -17.01
CA LEU A 190 -4.28 4.17 -16.03
C LEU A 190 -4.80 5.60 -15.80
N ILE A 191 -3.95 6.61 -16.03
CA ILE A 191 -4.27 8.03 -15.84
C ILE A 191 -5.02 8.60 -17.05
N ASN A 192 -5.06 7.88 -18.18
CA ASN A 192 -5.78 8.32 -19.38
C ASN A 192 -7.26 7.87 -19.33
N PHE A 193 -8.12 8.76 -18.81
CA PHE A 193 -9.55 8.54 -18.54
C PHE A 193 -10.37 8.03 -19.75
N GLU A 194 -10.00 8.40 -20.98
CA GLU A 194 -10.77 8.02 -22.17
C GLU A 194 -10.68 6.52 -22.48
N LYS A 195 -9.50 5.92 -22.28
CA LYS A 195 -9.22 4.53 -22.69
C LYS A 195 -9.46 3.50 -21.58
N ASN A 196 -9.23 3.87 -20.31
CA ASN A 196 -9.24 2.92 -19.19
C ASN A 196 -10.42 3.11 -18.21
N LYS A 197 -11.59 3.47 -18.75
CA LYS A 197 -12.81 3.73 -17.97
C LYS A 197 -13.10 2.64 -16.94
N LYS A 198 -12.97 1.35 -17.30
CA LYS A 198 -13.23 0.21 -16.39
C LYS A 198 -12.35 0.22 -15.14
N TYR A 199 -11.05 0.46 -15.30
CA TYR A 199 -10.08 0.46 -14.19
C TYR A 199 -10.23 1.71 -13.32
N VAL A 200 -10.50 2.87 -13.94
CA VAL A 200 -10.78 4.11 -13.23
C VAL A 200 -12.10 4.01 -12.44
N PHE A 201 -13.15 3.45 -13.04
CA PHE A 201 -14.40 3.14 -12.32
C PHE A 201 -14.16 2.16 -11.18
N GLY A 202 -13.32 1.14 -11.37
CA GLY A 202 -12.91 0.22 -10.29
C GLY A 202 -12.24 0.94 -9.12
N LEU A 203 -11.30 1.85 -9.39
CA LEU A 203 -10.65 2.68 -8.36
C LEU A 203 -11.65 3.60 -7.64
N ILE A 204 -12.52 4.28 -8.39
CA ILE A 204 -13.58 5.13 -7.82
C ILE A 204 -14.51 4.29 -6.94
N SER A 205 -14.91 3.09 -7.38
CA SER A 205 -15.76 2.18 -6.61
C SER A 205 -15.10 1.75 -5.31
N VAL A 206 -13.80 1.46 -5.30
CA VAL A 206 -13.05 1.13 -4.07
C VAL A 206 -13.05 2.31 -3.10
N VAL A 207 -12.80 3.53 -3.58
CA VAL A 207 -12.84 4.73 -2.73
C VAL A 207 -14.24 4.96 -2.16
N VAL A 208 -15.30 4.79 -2.97
CA VAL A 208 -16.69 4.90 -2.51
C VAL A 208 -17.03 3.83 -1.47
N LEU A 209 -16.61 2.57 -1.68
CA LEU A 209 -16.80 1.48 -0.71
C LEU A 209 -16.15 1.77 0.64
N ILE A 210 -14.92 2.27 0.65
CA ILE A 210 -14.22 2.66 1.90
C ILE A 210 -15.00 3.77 2.62
N ASN A 211 -15.49 4.78 1.88
CA ASN A 211 -16.29 5.86 2.47
C ASN A 211 -17.64 5.38 3.01
N LEU A 212 -18.32 4.46 2.31
CA LEU A 212 -19.58 3.86 2.78
C LEU A 212 -19.38 3.01 4.04
N ILE A 213 -18.27 2.26 4.15
CA ILE A 213 -17.91 1.54 5.37
C ILE A 213 -17.67 2.53 6.52
N GLY A 214 -16.99 3.65 6.26
CA GLY A 214 -16.80 4.74 7.23
C GLY A 214 -18.13 5.33 7.73
N ILE A 215 -19.07 5.60 6.82
CA ILE A 215 -20.41 6.10 7.15
C ILE A 215 -21.21 5.05 7.95
N GLY A 216 -21.16 3.77 7.56
CA GLY A 216 -21.81 2.69 8.30
C GLY A 216 -21.27 2.54 9.72
N ASN A 217 -19.96 2.72 9.92
CA ASN A 217 -19.34 2.73 11.24
C ASN A 217 -19.79 3.92 12.10
N LEU A 218 -19.91 5.12 11.51
CA LEU A 218 -20.44 6.30 12.21
C LEU A 218 -21.91 6.11 12.61
N ILE A 219 -22.75 5.60 11.71
CA ILE A 219 -24.16 5.29 12.00
C ILE A 219 -24.28 4.27 13.15
N ASN A 220 -23.47 3.20 13.13
CA ASN A 220 -23.44 2.20 14.19
C ASN A 220 -23.01 2.79 15.55
N GLN A 221 -22.06 3.74 15.56
CA GLN A 221 -21.68 4.48 16.76
C GLN A 221 -22.82 5.38 17.26
N THR A 222 -23.54 6.06 16.38
CA THR A 222 -24.72 6.88 16.74
C THR A 222 -25.85 6.03 17.34
N TYR A 223 -26.14 4.85 16.79
CA TYR A 223 -27.13 3.93 17.38
C TYR A 223 -26.71 3.46 18.78
N LYS A 224 -25.42 3.18 19.01
CA LYS A 224 -24.91 2.83 20.34
C LYS A 224 -25.02 3.99 21.33
N LEU A 225 -24.75 5.22 20.91
CA LEU A 225 -24.94 6.42 21.72
C LEU A 225 -26.42 6.62 22.11
N ASN A 226 -27.35 6.45 21.17
CA ASN A 226 -28.78 6.57 21.45
C ASN A 226 -29.26 5.50 22.44
N SER A 227 -28.79 4.25 22.32
CA SER A 227 -29.13 3.20 23.31
C SER A 227 -28.56 3.49 24.71
N PHE A 228 -27.43 4.21 24.79
CA PHE A 228 -26.84 4.60 26.08
C PHE A 228 -27.65 5.72 26.73
N ASN A 229 -28.15 6.67 25.94
CA ASN A 229 -29.03 7.75 26.41
C ASN A 229 -30.38 7.22 26.91
N GLU A 230 -30.96 6.21 26.25
CA GLU A 230 -32.18 5.55 26.73
C GLU A 230 -31.95 4.83 28.07
N ILE A 231 -30.84 4.11 28.23
CA ILE A 231 -30.48 3.46 29.51
C ILE A 231 -30.27 4.49 30.62
N ILE A 232 -29.64 5.63 30.32
CA ILE A 232 -29.44 6.72 31.29
C ILE A 232 -30.77 7.34 31.71
N LEU A 233 -31.71 7.52 30.77
CA LEU A 233 -33.05 8.03 31.05
C LEU A 233 -33.85 7.06 31.93
N ASP A 234 -33.87 5.76 31.57
CA ASP A 234 -34.54 4.72 32.34
C ASP A 234 -34.00 4.66 33.79
N LEU A 235 -32.67 4.69 33.94
CA LEU A 235 -32.03 4.69 35.26
C LEU A 235 -32.36 5.96 36.07
N TYR A 236 -32.49 7.10 35.41
CA TYR A 236 -32.84 8.36 36.06
C TYR A 236 -34.30 8.35 36.54
N GLU A 237 -35.23 7.91 35.70
CA GLU A 237 -36.65 7.78 36.05
C GLU A 237 -36.86 6.76 37.19
N ASP A 238 -36.07 5.68 37.24
CA ASP A 238 -36.08 4.72 38.35
C ASP A 238 -35.65 5.34 39.70
N LEU A 239 -34.64 6.22 39.68
CA LEU A 239 -34.10 6.86 40.88
C LEU A 239 -34.95 8.06 41.34
N TYR A 240 -35.58 8.76 40.41
CA TYR A 240 -36.39 9.95 40.65
C TYR A 240 -37.76 9.86 39.95
N PRO A 241 -38.64 8.93 40.38
CA PRO A 241 -39.88 8.56 39.65
C PRO A 241 -40.95 9.65 39.61
N LEU A 242 -40.76 10.76 40.31
CA LEU A 242 -41.66 11.91 40.34
C LEU A 242 -41.15 13.08 39.49
N GLU A 243 -39.95 12.97 38.92
CA GLU A 243 -39.31 14.00 38.10
C GLU A 243 -39.41 13.63 36.62
N LYS A 244 -39.49 14.64 35.74
CA LYS A 244 -39.50 14.47 34.28
C LYS A 244 -38.49 15.44 33.64
N PRO A 245 -37.21 15.05 33.53
CA PRO A 245 -36.21 15.90 32.91
C PRO A 245 -36.52 16.15 31.44
N LEU A 246 -36.34 17.40 31.00
CA LEU A 246 -36.20 17.72 29.58
C LEU A 246 -34.82 17.32 29.02
N ASN A 247 -33.79 17.25 29.88
CA ASN A 247 -32.45 16.78 29.55
C ASN A 247 -31.77 16.13 30.78
N VAL A 248 -31.69 14.81 30.79
CA VAL A 248 -31.18 14.00 31.92
C VAL A 248 -29.72 14.31 32.22
N GLU A 249 -28.88 14.52 31.19
CA GLU A 249 -27.45 14.77 31.38
C GLU A 249 -27.20 16.12 32.07
N GLN A 250 -28.03 17.11 31.74
CA GLN A 250 -27.95 18.43 32.35
C GLN A 250 -28.47 18.43 33.80
N GLU A 251 -29.55 17.69 34.10
CA GLU A 251 -30.05 17.51 35.47
C GLU A 251 -29.08 16.68 36.33
N ILE A 252 -28.43 15.66 35.77
CA ILE A 252 -27.37 14.90 36.45
C ILE A 252 -26.19 15.83 36.74
N ASN A 253 -25.75 16.64 35.77
CA ASN A 253 -24.64 17.55 35.96
C ASN A 253 -24.98 18.68 36.96
N GLU A 254 -26.20 19.20 36.97
CA GLU A 254 -26.66 20.16 37.99
C GLU A 254 -26.81 19.51 39.37
N LYS A 255 -27.21 18.25 39.47
CA LYS A 255 -27.22 17.50 40.74
C LYS A 255 -25.80 17.20 41.22
N ILE A 256 -24.88 16.85 40.33
CA ILE A 256 -23.45 16.68 40.64
C ILE A 256 -22.82 18.02 41.01
N GLU A 257 -23.13 19.10 40.31
CA GLU A 257 -22.70 20.46 40.66
C GLU A 257 -23.30 20.91 41.97
N ASN A 258 -24.57 20.62 42.27
CA ASN A 258 -25.15 20.93 43.59
C ASN A 258 -24.54 20.07 44.71
N LEU A 259 -24.20 18.81 44.44
CA LEU A 259 -23.47 17.94 45.36
C LEU A 259 -22.01 18.39 45.55
N ASN A 260 -21.39 18.98 44.51
CA ASN A 260 -20.04 19.53 44.57
C ASN A 260 -19.99 20.98 45.09
N LEU A 261 -21.04 21.78 44.88
CA LEU A 261 -21.25 23.14 45.42
C LEU A 261 -21.70 23.08 46.89
N GLN A 262 -22.19 21.94 47.36
CA GLN A 262 -22.06 21.51 48.75
C GLN A 262 -20.60 21.10 49.08
N GLU A 263 -19.62 21.94 48.74
CA GLU A 263 -18.32 21.97 49.40
C GLU A 263 -18.56 22.31 50.88
N SER A 264 -18.97 21.31 51.67
CA SER A 264 -19.21 21.52 53.09
C SER A 264 -17.86 21.90 53.73
N THR A 265 -17.84 23.04 54.42
CA THR A 265 -16.78 23.44 55.34
C THR A 265 -16.38 22.27 56.25
N VAL A 266 -17.35 21.39 56.54
CA VAL A 266 -17.22 20.12 57.25
C VAL A 266 -16.28 19.11 56.56
N LEU A 267 -16.45 18.83 55.26
CA LEU A 267 -15.60 17.87 54.54
C LEU A 267 -14.16 18.41 54.35
N LYS A 268 -14.00 19.72 54.12
CA LYS A 268 -12.68 20.36 54.10
C LYS A 268 -11.99 20.28 55.46
N LEU A 269 -12.72 20.50 56.56
CA LEU A 269 -12.19 20.39 57.93
C LEU A 269 -11.87 18.93 58.30
N ILE A 270 -12.76 17.99 57.98
CA ILE A 270 -12.54 16.54 58.17
C ILE A 270 -11.31 16.09 57.41
N TYR A 271 -11.19 16.44 56.13
CA TYR A 271 -10.02 16.12 55.31
C TYR A 271 -8.76 16.76 55.88
N LYS A 272 -8.81 18.02 56.36
CA LYS A 272 -7.65 18.66 56.99
C LYS A 272 -7.21 17.95 58.28
N ILE A 273 -8.14 17.60 59.17
CA ILE A 273 -7.85 16.90 60.43
C ILE A 273 -7.33 15.48 60.17
N SER A 274 -7.83 14.80 59.14
CA SER A 274 -7.44 13.42 58.79
C SER A 274 -6.21 13.31 57.87
N SER A 275 -5.94 14.32 57.03
CA SER A 275 -4.81 14.33 56.07
C SER A 275 -3.61 15.15 56.54
N SER A 276 -3.79 16.07 57.51
CA SER A 276 -2.64 16.66 58.16
C SER A 276 -1.88 15.52 58.85
N LYS A 277 -0.64 15.29 58.42
CA LYS A 277 0.37 14.73 59.31
C LYS A 277 0.46 15.71 60.47
N LEU A 278 -0.41 15.54 61.46
CA LEU A 278 -0.42 16.28 62.70
C LEU A 278 1.00 16.15 63.23
N LYS A 279 1.83 17.18 63.07
CA LYS A 279 3.28 17.08 63.32
C LYS A 279 3.58 16.58 64.73
N ASN A 280 2.63 16.83 65.63
CA ASN A 280 2.76 16.63 67.06
C ASN A 280 1.72 15.63 67.62
N GLY A 281 0.94 14.94 66.78
CA GLY A 281 -0.08 13.99 67.26
C GLY A 281 -0.60 13.02 66.21
N GLN A 282 -1.47 12.11 66.60
CA GLN A 282 -2.11 11.13 65.73
C GLN A 282 -3.61 11.11 65.98
N LEU A 283 -4.41 11.29 64.92
CA LEU A 283 -5.86 11.13 64.98
C LEU A 283 -6.17 9.65 65.29
N VAL A 284 -6.90 9.40 66.38
CA VAL A 284 -7.25 8.05 66.83
C VAL A 284 -8.72 7.75 66.55
N ASP A 285 -9.57 8.76 66.64
CA ASP A 285 -11.00 8.62 66.39
C ASP A 285 -11.59 9.91 65.81
N LEU A 286 -12.62 9.77 64.97
CA LEU A 286 -13.30 10.85 64.28
C LEU A 286 -14.76 10.46 64.04
N HIS A 287 -15.67 11.27 64.55
CA HIS A 287 -17.10 11.07 64.38
C HIS A 287 -17.80 12.38 64.00
N TYR A 288 -18.57 12.36 62.91
CA TYR A 288 -19.41 13.48 62.51
C TYR A 288 -20.89 13.13 62.71
N SER A 289 -21.59 13.96 63.50
CA SER A 289 -23.05 13.88 63.62
C SER A 289 -23.70 14.91 62.70
N ARG A 290 -24.32 14.41 61.63
CA ARG A 290 -25.08 15.24 60.69
C ARG A 290 -26.30 15.90 61.33
N GLU A 291 -26.95 15.21 62.27
CA GLU A 291 -28.14 15.72 62.98
C GLU A 291 -27.81 16.86 63.94
N LEU A 292 -26.66 16.79 64.61
CA LEU A 292 -26.22 17.82 65.57
C LEU A 292 -25.35 18.90 64.93
N ASN A 293 -24.91 18.68 63.69
CA ASN A 293 -23.92 19.48 62.98
C ASN A 293 -22.63 19.69 63.79
N LYS A 294 -22.08 18.60 64.36
CA LYS A 294 -20.86 18.62 65.19
C LYS A 294 -19.86 17.57 64.72
N LEU A 295 -18.59 17.93 64.80
CA LEU A 295 -17.47 17.02 64.61
C LEU A 295 -16.80 16.75 65.96
N GLU A 296 -16.73 15.48 66.35
CA GLU A 296 -15.97 15.02 67.51
C GLU A 296 -14.75 14.24 67.06
N PHE A 297 -13.61 14.45 67.71
CA PHE A 297 -12.40 13.70 67.37
C PHE A 297 -11.45 13.55 68.56
N GLU A 298 -10.69 12.46 68.56
CA GLU A 298 -9.64 12.19 69.55
C GLU A 298 -8.26 12.20 68.89
N ILE A 299 -7.32 12.93 69.50
CA ILE A 299 -5.91 12.96 69.07
C ILE A 299 -5.03 12.45 70.21
N LEU A 300 -4.11 11.56 69.87
CA LEU A 300 -3.01 11.10 70.71
C LEU A 300 -1.77 11.95 70.46
N PHE A 301 -1.30 12.64 71.48
CA PHE A 301 -0.07 13.44 71.49
C PHE A 301 1.03 12.70 72.24
N ASN A 302 2.28 12.94 71.85
CA ASN A 302 3.43 12.33 72.54
C ASN A 302 3.68 12.90 73.93
N ASN A 303 3.20 14.12 74.20
CA ASN A 303 3.28 14.81 75.49
C ASN A 303 2.26 15.99 75.53
N SER A 304 2.14 16.66 76.67
CA SER A 304 1.22 17.80 76.84
C SER A 304 1.64 19.07 76.09
N SER A 305 2.93 19.25 75.79
CA SER A 305 3.41 20.43 75.04
C SER A 305 2.95 20.38 73.59
N ASP A 306 2.96 19.18 73.01
CA ASP A 306 2.50 18.89 71.66
C ASP A 306 1.00 19.19 71.48
N GLU A 307 0.18 18.88 72.49
CA GLU A 307 -1.24 19.24 72.54
C GLU A 307 -1.44 20.77 72.51
N ILE A 308 -0.64 21.51 73.27
CA ILE A 308 -0.73 22.98 73.34
C ILE A 308 -0.33 23.61 72.01
N ILE A 309 0.73 23.10 71.36
CA ILE A 309 1.16 23.59 70.04
C ILE A 309 0.05 23.38 69.02
N PHE A 310 -0.57 22.19 69.00
CA PHE A 310 -1.68 21.90 68.10
C PHE A 310 -2.86 22.86 68.30
N LEU A 311 -3.28 23.10 69.55
CA LEU A 311 -4.37 24.04 69.83
C LEU A 311 -4.07 25.47 69.36
N ASN A 312 -2.84 25.94 69.54
CA ASN A 312 -2.42 27.27 69.10
C ASN A 312 -2.38 27.39 67.58
N GLU A 313 -1.89 26.38 66.86
CA GLU A 313 -1.91 26.34 65.40
C GLU A 313 -3.34 26.40 64.87
N GLN A 314 -4.25 25.62 65.46
CA GLN A 314 -5.65 25.58 65.03
C GLN A 314 -6.38 26.90 65.32
N ALA A 315 -6.12 27.52 66.46
CA ALA A 315 -6.65 28.85 66.77
C ALA A 315 -6.14 29.92 65.79
N PHE A 316 -4.86 29.87 65.40
CA PHE A 316 -4.29 30.78 64.39
C PHE A 316 -4.94 30.59 63.00
N GLU A 317 -5.30 29.36 62.66
CA GLU A 317 -6.00 29.02 61.42
C GLU A 317 -7.51 29.32 61.46
N GLY A 318 -8.02 29.88 62.55
CA GLY A 318 -9.44 30.22 62.73
C GLY A 318 -10.34 29.05 63.14
N ASN A 319 -9.76 27.89 63.45
CA ASN A 319 -10.47 26.72 63.92
C ASN A 319 -10.62 26.78 65.45
N ASN A 320 -11.83 27.06 65.95
CA ASN A 320 -12.10 27.13 67.38
C ASN A 320 -12.56 25.77 67.94
N PHE A 321 -11.61 24.89 68.25
CA PHE A 321 -11.89 23.58 68.84
C PHE A 321 -12.11 23.68 70.35
N LYS A 322 -13.20 23.07 70.84
CA LYS A 322 -13.45 22.95 72.28
C LYS A 322 -12.88 21.64 72.80
N LYS A 323 -11.97 21.72 73.77
CA LYS A 323 -11.47 20.56 74.52
C LYS A 323 -12.58 20.02 75.43
N VAL A 324 -12.91 18.75 75.29
CA VAL A 324 -13.96 18.07 76.08
C VAL A 324 -13.36 17.33 77.27
N SER A 325 -12.33 16.53 77.00
CA SER A 325 -11.67 15.71 78.00
C SER A 325 -10.26 15.36 77.55
N SER A 326 -9.34 15.17 78.49
CA SER A 326 -7.98 14.70 78.21
C SER A 326 -7.54 13.72 79.27
N ARG A 327 -6.87 12.66 78.83
CA ARG A 327 -6.31 11.61 79.68
C ARG A 327 -4.84 11.43 79.34
N THR A 328 -4.01 11.26 80.36
CA THR A 328 -2.59 10.99 80.19
C THR A 328 -2.30 9.56 80.64
N ASP A 329 -1.66 8.77 79.80
CA ASP A 329 -1.21 7.43 80.13
C ASP A 329 0.22 7.21 79.61
N ARG A 330 1.13 6.82 80.51
CA ARG A 330 2.56 6.58 80.24
C ARG A 330 3.26 7.69 79.43
N GLY A 331 2.90 8.95 79.70
CA GLY A 331 3.50 10.14 79.06
C GLY A 331 2.81 10.58 77.76
N LEU A 332 1.97 9.72 77.18
CA LEU A 332 1.13 10.06 76.03
C LEU A 332 -0.17 10.73 76.50
N VAL A 333 -0.65 11.70 75.74
CA VAL A 333 -1.87 12.45 76.05
C VAL A 333 -2.92 12.18 74.99
N VAL A 334 -4.07 11.63 75.36
CA VAL A 334 -5.22 11.52 74.46
C VAL A 334 -6.23 12.59 74.82
N THR A 335 -6.56 13.45 73.87
CA THR A 335 -7.54 14.52 74.06
C THR A 335 -8.67 14.43 73.06
N LYS A 336 -9.90 14.55 73.58
CA LYS A 336 -11.12 14.65 72.81
C LYS A 336 -11.50 16.11 72.59
N PHE A 337 -11.78 16.45 71.34
CA PHE A 337 -12.20 17.76 70.89
C PHE A 337 -13.58 17.71 70.24
N ILE A 338 -14.29 18.84 70.29
CA ILE A 338 -15.50 19.09 69.52
C ILE A 338 -15.35 20.37 68.72
N TYR A 339 -15.82 20.34 67.49
CA TYR A 339 -16.07 21.49 66.65
C TYR A 339 -17.57 21.57 66.33
N GLU A 340 -18.17 22.73 66.58
CA GLU A 340 -19.55 23.03 66.22
C GLU A 340 -19.53 23.96 65.01
N PHE A 341 -20.24 23.60 63.94
CA PHE A 341 -20.26 24.33 62.67
C PHE A 341 -21.29 25.45 62.64
#